data_AF-A0A6L3ESW9-F1
#
_entry.id   AF-A0A6L3ESW9-F1
#
_cell.length_a   1.000
_cell.length_b   1.000
_cell.length_c   1.000
_cell.angle_alpha   90.00
_cell.angle_beta   90.00
_cell.angle_gamma   90.00
#
_symmetry.space_group_name_H-M   'P 1'
#
loop_
_entity.id
_entity.type
_entity.pdbx_description
1 polymer ?
#
loop_
_entity_poly.entity_id
_entity_poly.type
_entity_poly.pdbx_seq_one_letter_code
_entity_poly.pdbx_strand_id
1 'polypeptide(L)'
;MHNRKPIYIILVCSLTIIVLTATFLLLTEQRRLVQDNLEAQSRADAAEATAVAALNQRATVESLAQSSLGTIEAERSKFADIEAEAISIAASATADAAAYAAQESLSITQTQEMLAYELALESQVLLNEQPKQFERSVLLAVEAAKRFPTVGTVQAVKDVLNLLPRHEKRISFDHEISAFAYSPNDEYVAVWDYESDTIWIYDVRREHVVSKFTYDGSIKNLNFSLTGNYIIGEDWLNDLIIVWDVVTGTEVFQYTPDNYYISHVAISSNDKYLGVATVEIVELWELVTGEKIASWPIDEGEFAFSADGEALFIVNNGVHRWEIVSGSNESLVNDEIHGEKIIFSPQKNYLFQSEYRFDYKWHHNVWSLLTGDVVSLRQPKSARLEKVVFSSDERFLAAISTEISAANGTFGFDHVQVWDVESGQLVLVFEYEGYDLAFSPDNRYLAVSLSDDTLRVWNTVNWQEVKRIGSDERIMEIAFSSDGNQLIAVQPNWRNDNGQLDVWDINVLQTELHIRHSTQPQPRTLTDVAFFPDNKVVATGGQDGTIHLWNTADGSEVLTLDHGDEVSTIAISPDGQFLLSGGANDPPRSESPPNPIRLWNLNDLNQVFTMTQNAHVSNSSFSPDGVYFLI
;
A
#
# COMPACT_ATOMS: atom_id res chain seq x y z
N MET A 1 134.24 -36.98 60.84
CA MET A 1 134.55 -35.54 60.64
C MET A 1 135.21 -35.42 59.28
N HIS A 2 134.78 -34.66 58.28
CA HIS A 2 134.06 -33.40 58.22
C HIS A 2 133.52 -33.28 56.77
N ASN A 3 132.22 -33.06 56.58
CA ASN A 3 131.62 -31.77 56.23
C ASN A 3 131.48 -31.46 54.72
N ARG A 4 130.21 -31.47 54.29
CA ARG A 4 129.54 -30.44 53.48
C ARG A 4 130.23 -29.96 52.19
N LYS A 5 130.33 -30.82 51.17
CA LYS A 5 130.47 -30.38 49.76
C LYS A 5 129.34 -30.78 48.80
N PRO A 6 128.58 -31.89 48.96
CA PRO A 6 127.58 -32.27 47.96
C PRO A 6 126.23 -31.52 48.06
N ILE A 7 125.89 -30.94 49.21
CA ILE A 7 124.57 -30.31 49.43
C ILE A 7 124.47 -28.93 48.74
N TYR A 8 125.56 -28.17 48.66
CA TYR A 8 125.55 -26.81 48.08
C TYR A 8 125.42 -26.82 46.55
N ILE A 9 126.05 -27.79 45.88
CA ILE A 9 125.98 -27.93 44.41
C ILE A 9 124.57 -28.36 43.97
N ILE A 10 123.95 -29.29 44.72
CA ILE A 10 122.59 -29.75 44.40
C ILE A 10 121.57 -28.62 44.63
N LEU A 11 121.70 -27.82 45.69
CA LEU A 11 120.82 -26.67 45.94
C LEU A 11 120.97 -25.55 44.90
N VAL A 12 122.20 -25.21 44.50
CA VAL A 12 122.43 -24.20 43.46
C VAL A 12 121.90 -24.68 42.10
N CYS A 13 122.18 -25.92 41.70
CA CYS A 13 121.66 -26.48 40.45
C CYS A 13 120.13 -26.53 40.43
N SER A 14 119.50 -26.92 41.55
CA SER A 14 118.05 -26.98 41.68
C SER A 14 117.41 -25.59 41.58
N LEU A 15 118.02 -24.57 42.20
CA LEU A 15 117.53 -23.20 42.15
C LEU A 15 117.67 -22.59 40.74
N THR A 16 118.78 -22.84 40.03
CA THR A 16 118.92 -22.41 38.63
C THR A 16 117.92 -23.08 37.69
N ILE A 17 117.65 -24.38 37.87
CA ILE A 17 116.67 -25.09 37.04
C ILE A 17 115.27 -24.53 37.27
N ILE A 18 114.89 -24.23 38.53
CA ILE A 18 113.60 -23.63 38.86
C ILE A 18 113.47 -22.22 38.28
N VAL A 19 114.53 -21.40 38.34
CA VAL A 19 114.51 -20.05 37.75
C VAL A 19 114.44 -20.12 36.23
N LEU A 20 115.18 -21.03 35.59
CA LEU A 20 115.13 -21.24 34.13
C LEU A 20 113.77 -21.75 33.66
N THR A 21 113.15 -22.70 34.38
CA THR A 21 111.80 -23.17 34.03
C THR A 21 110.75 -22.11 34.26
N ALA A 22 110.83 -21.34 35.36
CA ALA A 22 109.93 -20.22 35.62
C ALA A 22 110.04 -19.11 34.57
N THR A 23 111.26 -18.73 34.19
CA THR A 23 111.48 -17.73 33.12
C THR A 23 111.03 -18.25 31.76
N PHE A 24 111.25 -19.52 31.45
CA PHE A 24 110.76 -20.13 30.21
C PHE A 24 109.23 -20.17 30.16
N LEU A 25 108.56 -20.57 31.25
CA LEU A 25 107.10 -20.53 31.36
C LEU A 25 106.56 -19.09 31.18
N LEU A 26 107.17 -18.12 31.84
CA LEU A 26 106.79 -16.71 31.72
C LEU A 26 106.96 -16.17 30.29
N LEU A 27 108.07 -16.52 29.62
CA LEU A 27 108.30 -16.12 28.23
C LEU A 27 107.29 -16.77 27.27
N THR A 28 106.92 -18.02 27.55
CA THR A 28 105.95 -18.77 26.74
C THR A 28 104.55 -18.18 26.91
N GLU A 29 104.19 -17.80 28.14
CA GLU A 29 102.93 -17.13 28.45
C GLU A 29 102.85 -15.72 27.86
N GLN A 30 103.93 -14.94 27.92
CA GLN A 30 103.99 -13.63 27.25
C GLN A 30 103.89 -13.74 25.73
N ARG A 31 104.56 -14.71 25.10
CA ARG A 31 104.40 -14.97 23.66
C ARG A 31 102.96 -15.32 23.30
N ARG A 32 102.31 -16.16 24.10
CA ARG A 32 100.92 -16.55 23.89
C ARG A 32 100.00 -15.32 23.98
N LEU A 33 100.15 -14.49 25.01
CA LEU A 33 99.33 -13.29 25.18
C LEU A 33 99.51 -12.28 24.04
N VAL A 34 100.74 -12.06 23.57
CA VAL A 34 101.00 -11.17 22.42
C VAL A 34 100.34 -11.71 21.15
N GLN A 35 100.39 -13.03 20.94
CA GLN A 35 99.78 -13.65 19.77
C GLN A 35 98.25 -13.62 19.83
N ASP A 36 97.65 -13.89 20.99
CA ASP A 36 96.22 -13.77 21.21
C ASP A 36 95.73 -12.32 20.98
N ASN A 37 96.53 -11.31 21.37
CA ASN A 37 96.18 -9.90 21.19
C ASN A 37 96.28 -9.46 19.71
N LEU A 38 97.29 -9.94 18.97
CA LEU A 38 97.42 -9.72 17.53
C LEU A 38 96.27 -10.36 16.75
N GLU A 39 95.85 -11.57 17.13
CA GLU A 39 94.69 -12.24 16.52
C GLU A 39 93.38 -11.51 16.85
N ALA A 40 93.21 -11.02 18.08
CA ALA A 40 92.04 -10.22 18.47
C ALA A 40 91.96 -8.91 17.69
N GLN A 41 93.09 -8.21 17.50
CA GLN A 41 93.14 -6.97 16.74
C GLN A 41 92.87 -7.19 15.25
N SER A 42 93.43 -8.26 14.66
CA SER A 42 93.12 -8.63 13.27
C SER A 42 91.64 -8.97 13.06
N ARG A 43 90.96 -9.59 14.04
CA ARG A 43 89.52 -9.85 13.98
C ARG A 43 88.69 -8.57 14.10
N ALA A 44 89.11 -7.61 14.93
CA ALA A 44 88.44 -6.32 15.07
C ALA A 44 88.51 -5.50 13.76
N ASP A 45 89.69 -5.41 13.15
CA ASP A 45 89.89 -4.69 11.89
C ASP A 45 89.07 -5.31 10.74
N ALA A 46 88.98 -6.65 10.68
CA ALA A 46 88.16 -7.35 9.71
C ALA A 46 86.65 -7.12 9.91
N ALA A 47 86.19 -7.03 11.17
CA ALA A 47 84.80 -6.73 11.50
C ALA A 47 84.43 -5.30 11.11
N GLU A 48 85.32 -4.32 11.35
CA GLU A 48 85.12 -2.92 10.97
C GLU A 48 85.07 -2.76 9.44
N ALA A 49 85.98 -3.39 8.70
CA ALA A 49 85.95 -3.37 7.24
C ALA A 49 84.64 -3.96 6.67
N THR A 50 84.13 -5.02 7.29
CA THR A 50 82.85 -5.65 6.90
C THR A 50 81.65 -4.73 7.19
N ALA A 51 81.66 -4.02 8.32
CA ALA A 51 80.61 -3.08 8.68
C ALA A 51 80.56 -1.87 7.74
N VAL A 52 81.72 -1.33 7.35
CA VAL A 52 81.83 -0.22 6.38
C VAL A 52 81.34 -0.65 5.00
N ALA A 53 81.68 -1.86 4.55
CA ALA A 53 81.18 -2.39 3.29
C ALA A 53 79.64 -2.53 3.27
N ALA A 54 79.05 -3.02 4.37
CA ALA A 54 77.59 -3.14 4.49
C ALA A 54 76.86 -1.79 4.48
N LEU A 55 77.43 -0.76 5.13
CA LEU A 55 76.90 0.61 5.13
C LEU A 55 76.91 1.23 3.73
N ASN A 56 78.01 1.07 2.99
CA ASN A 56 78.09 1.58 1.61
C ASN A 56 77.11 0.87 0.68
N GLN A 57 76.91 -0.44 0.86
CA GLN A 57 75.95 -1.21 0.07
C GLN A 57 74.51 -0.74 0.34
N ARG A 58 74.17 -0.47 1.61
CA ARG A 58 72.87 0.06 2.00
C ARG A 58 72.60 1.45 1.41
N ALA A 59 73.57 2.36 1.48
CA ALA A 59 73.44 3.69 0.89
C ALA A 59 73.21 3.65 -0.64
N THR A 60 73.86 2.69 -1.32
CA THR A 60 73.67 2.49 -2.76
C THR A 60 72.26 1.97 -3.09
N VAL A 61 71.73 1.06 -2.28
CA VAL A 61 70.36 0.54 -2.44
C VAL A 61 69.31 1.63 -2.18
N GLU A 62 69.50 2.45 -1.15
CA GLU A 62 68.59 3.56 -0.83
C GLU A 62 68.56 4.61 -1.95
N SER A 63 69.72 4.93 -2.54
CA SER A 63 69.82 5.81 -3.71
C SER A 63 69.08 5.25 -4.94
N LEU A 64 69.24 3.97 -5.24
CA LEU A 64 68.55 3.31 -6.36
C LEU A 64 67.03 3.25 -6.14
N ALA A 65 66.59 3.02 -4.91
CA ALA A 65 65.17 3.00 -4.56
C ALA A 65 64.52 4.37 -4.75
N GLN A 66 65.17 5.47 -4.32
CA GLN A 66 64.66 6.82 -4.53
C GLN A 66 64.58 7.20 -6.02
N SER A 67 65.59 6.83 -6.82
CA SER A 67 65.55 7.06 -8.27
C SER A 67 64.42 6.27 -8.94
N SER A 68 64.17 5.04 -8.48
CA SER A 68 63.12 4.18 -9.04
C SER A 68 61.72 4.72 -8.69
N LEU A 69 61.54 5.21 -7.45
CA LEU A 69 60.29 5.80 -7.00
C LEU A 69 59.90 7.04 -7.83
N GLY A 70 60.85 7.96 -8.05
CA GLY A 70 60.59 9.15 -8.88
C GLY A 70 60.24 8.80 -10.34
N THR A 71 60.77 7.70 -10.87
CA THR A 71 60.43 7.21 -12.21
C THR A 71 59.01 6.62 -12.24
N ILE A 72 58.63 5.86 -11.22
CA ILE A 72 57.27 5.29 -11.09
C ILE A 72 56.21 6.37 -10.92
N GLU A 73 56.50 7.42 -10.15
CA GLU A 73 55.57 8.55 -9.95
C GLU A 73 55.38 9.34 -11.25
N ALA A 74 56.44 9.57 -12.02
CA ALA A 74 56.34 10.23 -13.32
C ALA A 74 55.55 9.41 -14.36
N GLU A 75 55.72 8.08 -14.38
CA GLU A 75 54.92 7.18 -15.21
C GLU A 75 53.44 7.19 -14.78
N ARG A 76 53.14 7.13 -13.48
CA ARG A 76 51.77 7.21 -12.97
C ARG A 76 51.06 8.49 -13.38
N SER A 77 51.75 9.63 -13.35
CA SER A 77 51.16 10.90 -13.80
C SER A 77 50.78 10.87 -15.27
N LYS A 78 51.62 10.31 -16.14
CA LYS A 78 51.32 10.18 -17.58
C LYS A 78 50.13 9.25 -17.83
N PHE A 79 50.04 8.14 -17.09
CA PHE A 79 48.90 7.24 -17.20
C PHE A 79 47.59 7.89 -16.76
N ALA A 80 47.61 8.72 -15.71
CA ALA A 80 46.43 9.45 -15.26
C ALA A 80 45.92 10.46 -16.31
N ASP A 81 46.83 11.16 -17.00
CA ASP A 81 46.45 12.09 -18.08
C ASP A 81 45.81 11.35 -19.27
N ILE A 82 46.38 10.21 -19.66
CA ILE A 82 45.85 9.36 -20.74
C ILE A 82 44.48 8.77 -20.36
N GLU A 83 44.30 8.35 -19.10
CA GLU A 83 43.04 7.83 -18.60
C GLU A 83 41.95 8.90 -18.58
N ALA A 84 42.27 10.13 -18.15
CA ALA A 84 41.34 11.25 -18.20
C ALA A 84 40.92 11.62 -19.62
N GLU A 85 41.86 11.63 -20.58
CA GLU A 85 41.56 11.88 -21.99
C GLU A 85 40.70 10.76 -22.61
N ALA A 86 40.99 9.50 -22.30
CA ALA A 86 40.20 8.35 -22.75
C ALA A 86 38.77 8.38 -22.20
N ILE A 87 38.59 8.73 -20.92
CA ILE A 87 37.26 8.90 -20.29
C ILE A 87 36.48 10.02 -20.97
N SER A 88 37.13 11.16 -21.27
CA SER A 88 36.49 12.28 -21.98
C SER A 88 36.02 11.91 -23.38
N ILE A 89 36.83 11.17 -24.14
CA ILE A 89 36.49 10.73 -25.50
C ILE A 89 35.35 9.71 -25.46
N ALA A 90 35.41 8.76 -24.53
CA ALA A 90 34.35 7.77 -24.34
C ALA A 90 33.02 8.43 -23.96
N ALA A 91 33.03 9.43 -23.08
CA ALA A 91 31.84 10.19 -22.68
C ALA A 91 31.23 11.00 -23.83
N SER A 92 32.05 11.57 -24.71
CA SER A 92 31.55 12.28 -25.91
C SER A 92 30.90 11.32 -26.91
N ALA A 93 31.55 10.18 -27.18
CA ALA A 93 31.02 9.18 -28.11
C ALA A 93 29.71 8.54 -27.61
N THR A 94 29.57 8.32 -26.30
CA THR A 94 28.30 7.83 -25.72
C THR A 94 27.19 8.87 -25.77
N ALA A 95 27.50 10.15 -25.56
CA ALA A 95 26.53 11.24 -25.70
C ALA A 95 26.00 11.38 -27.13
N ASP A 96 26.89 11.31 -28.13
CA ASP A 96 26.49 11.40 -29.55
C ASP A 96 25.66 10.19 -30.01
N ALA A 97 26.02 8.98 -29.56
CA ALA A 97 25.24 7.77 -29.83
C ALA A 97 23.86 7.80 -29.17
N ALA A 98 23.76 8.32 -27.94
CA ALA A 98 22.49 8.49 -27.23
C ALA A 98 21.60 9.54 -27.91
N ALA A 99 22.17 10.64 -28.39
CA ALA A 99 21.42 11.67 -29.12
C ALA A 99 20.86 11.14 -30.45
N TYR A 100 21.65 10.37 -31.19
CA TYR A 100 21.19 9.74 -32.44
C TYR A 100 20.09 8.69 -32.18
N ALA A 101 20.27 7.83 -31.18
CA ALA A 101 19.25 6.83 -30.80
C ALA A 101 17.95 7.48 -30.31
N ALA A 102 18.02 8.61 -29.61
CA ALA A 102 16.85 9.38 -29.18
C ALA A 102 16.12 10.04 -30.36
N GLN A 103 16.85 10.51 -31.38
CA GLN A 103 16.25 11.07 -32.58
C GLN A 103 15.58 10.01 -33.46
N GLU A 104 16.21 8.84 -33.59
CA GLU A 104 15.64 7.69 -34.30
C GLU A 104 14.39 7.16 -33.59
N SER A 105 14.42 7.00 -32.26
CA SER A 105 13.26 6.56 -31.47
C SER A 105 12.10 7.56 -31.52
N LEU A 106 12.38 8.87 -31.52
CA LEU A 106 11.36 9.91 -31.69
C LEU A 106 10.70 9.82 -33.07
N SER A 107 11.47 9.58 -34.13
CA SER A 107 10.94 9.44 -35.50
C SER A 107 10.07 8.19 -35.68
N ILE A 108 10.46 7.07 -35.05
CA ILE A 108 9.68 5.83 -35.05
C ILE A 108 8.38 6.01 -34.27
N THR A 109 8.46 6.67 -33.11
CA THR A 109 7.29 6.97 -32.25
C THR A 109 6.27 7.84 -32.99
N GLN A 110 6.71 8.92 -33.64
CA GLN A 110 5.86 9.79 -34.45
C GLN A 110 5.19 9.05 -35.63
N THR A 111 5.90 8.08 -36.22
CA THR A 111 5.36 7.27 -37.32
C THR A 111 4.31 6.28 -36.83
N GLN A 112 4.51 5.65 -35.67
CA GLN A 112 3.53 4.75 -35.04
C GLN A 112 2.27 5.50 -34.59
N GLU A 113 2.43 6.71 -34.04
CA GLU A 113 1.32 7.58 -33.64
C GLU A 113 0.44 7.97 -34.83
N MET A 114 1.04 8.41 -35.95
CA MET A 114 0.32 8.77 -37.17
C MET A 114 -0.48 7.59 -37.74
N LEU A 115 0.12 6.40 -37.79
CA LEU A 115 -0.55 5.21 -38.30
C LEU A 115 -1.67 4.73 -37.36
N ALA A 116 -1.47 4.82 -36.05
CA ALA A 116 -2.51 4.52 -35.07
C ALA A 116 -3.72 5.46 -35.22
N TYR A 117 -3.48 6.74 -35.49
CA TYR A 117 -4.53 7.71 -35.76
C TYR A 117 -5.32 7.38 -37.04
N GLU A 118 -4.64 7.02 -38.12
CA GLU A 118 -5.27 6.63 -39.39
C GLU A 118 -6.16 5.39 -39.23
N LEU A 119 -5.69 4.37 -38.50
CA LEU A 119 -6.47 3.16 -38.20
C LEU A 119 -7.70 3.45 -37.33
N ALA A 120 -7.58 4.33 -36.33
CA ALA A 120 -8.72 4.74 -35.51
C ALA A 120 -9.75 5.52 -36.33
N LEU A 121 -9.31 6.38 -37.26
CA LEU A 121 -10.20 7.09 -38.16
C LEU A 121 -10.92 6.13 -39.13
N GLU A 122 -10.22 5.18 -39.73
CA GLU A 122 -10.81 4.16 -40.60
C GLU A 122 -11.83 3.30 -39.84
N SER A 123 -11.52 2.93 -38.59
CA SER A 123 -12.46 2.22 -37.71
C SER A 123 -13.77 3.00 -37.54
N GLN A 124 -13.69 4.30 -37.26
CA GLN A 124 -14.85 5.18 -37.07
C GLN A 124 -15.67 5.37 -38.35
N VAL A 125 -15.01 5.51 -39.50
CA VAL A 125 -15.68 5.59 -40.80
C VAL A 125 -16.44 4.30 -41.09
N LEU A 126 -15.82 3.14 -40.86
CA LEU A 126 -16.49 1.85 -41.04
C LEU A 126 -17.67 1.68 -40.07
N LEU A 127 -17.53 2.13 -38.83
CA LEU A 127 -18.57 2.08 -37.80
C LEU A 127 -19.82 2.88 -38.22
N ASN A 128 -19.61 4.09 -38.73
CA ASN A 128 -20.70 5.03 -39.04
C ASN A 128 -21.31 4.79 -40.44
N GLU A 129 -20.50 4.48 -41.44
CA GLU A 129 -20.94 4.45 -42.83
C GLU A 129 -21.18 3.04 -43.37
N GLN A 130 -20.59 2.01 -42.75
CA GLN A 130 -20.64 0.63 -43.26
C GLN A 130 -20.91 -0.40 -42.15
N PRO A 131 -22.14 -0.46 -41.59
CA PRO A 131 -22.48 -1.34 -40.47
C PRO A 131 -22.22 -2.84 -40.73
N LYS A 132 -22.20 -3.27 -42.00
CA LYS A 132 -21.85 -4.65 -42.39
C LYS A 132 -20.36 -4.99 -42.23
N GLN A 133 -19.49 -4.01 -41.99
CA GLN A 133 -18.07 -4.18 -41.73
C GLN A 133 -17.70 -3.93 -40.26
N PHE A 134 -18.66 -4.09 -39.34
CA PHE A 134 -18.47 -3.86 -37.91
C PHE A 134 -17.28 -4.65 -37.33
N GLU A 135 -17.13 -5.92 -37.67
CA GLU A 135 -15.99 -6.75 -37.23
C GLU A 135 -14.63 -6.17 -37.66
N ARG A 136 -14.56 -5.57 -38.86
CA ARG A 136 -13.36 -4.90 -39.35
C ARG A 136 -13.12 -3.58 -38.62
N SER A 137 -14.17 -2.83 -38.31
CA SER A 137 -14.08 -1.62 -37.48
C SER A 137 -13.50 -1.95 -36.09
N VAL A 138 -13.95 -3.04 -35.45
CA VAL A 138 -13.42 -3.51 -34.17
C VAL A 138 -11.93 -3.84 -34.26
N LEU A 139 -11.51 -4.60 -35.28
CA LEU A 139 -10.10 -4.97 -35.47
C LEU A 139 -9.20 -3.75 -35.67
N LEU A 140 -9.65 -2.76 -36.44
CA LEU A 140 -8.88 -1.54 -36.69
C LEU A 140 -8.76 -0.66 -35.44
N ALA A 141 -9.82 -0.54 -34.63
CA ALA A 141 -9.77 0.19 -33.36
C ALA A 141 -8.79 -0.47 -32.37
N VAL A 142 -8.85 -1.79 -32.24
CA VAL A 142 -7.96 -2.54 -31.34
C VAL A 142 -6.51 -2.47 -31.81
N GLU A 143 -6.27 -2.59 -33.12
CA GLU A 143 -4.92 -2.48 -33.69
C GLU A 143 -4.36 -1.05 -33.53
N ALA A 144 -5.20 -0.01 -33.68
CA ALA A 144 -4.82 1.38 -33.42
C ALA A 144 -4.37 1.59 -31.97
N ALA A 145 -5.18 1.14 -31.00
CA ALA A 145 -4.88 1.27 -29.57
C ALA A 145 -3.65 0.46 -29.15
N LYS A 146 -3.45 -0.74 -29.72
CA LYS A 146 -2.26 -1.57 -29.49
C LYS A 146 -0.98 -0.92 -30.00
N ARG A 147 -1.04 -0.23 -31.14
CA ARG A 147 0.13 0.43 -31.75
C ARG A 147 0.54 1.68 -31.00
N PHE A 148 -0.43 2.54 -30.68
CA PHE A 148 -0.17 3.77 -29.95
C PHE A 148 -1.42 4.21 -29.17
N PRO A 149 -1.49 3.93 -27.85
CA PRO A 149 -2.65 4.26 -27.04
C PRO A 149 -2.71 5.77 -26.79
N THR A 150 -3.70 6.42 -27.40
CA THR A 150 -4.02 7.84 -27.23
C THR A 150 -5.49 7.97 -26.89
N VAL A 151 -5.92 9.17 -26.46
CA VAL A 151 -7.34 9.44 -26.20
C VAL A 151 -8.21 9.06 -27.41
N GLY A 152 -7.76 9.36 -28.63
CA GLY A 152 -8.50 9.05 -29.86
C GLY A 152 -8.57 7.55 -30.18
N THR A 153 -7.47 6.82 -30.03
CA THR A 153 -7.44 5.37 -30.34
C THR A 153 -8.17 4.55 -29.28
N VAL A 154 -8.09 4.94 -28.00
CA VAL A 154 -8.85 4.34 -26.91
C VAL A 154 -10.34 4.65 -27.05
N GLN A 155 -10.71 5.88 -27.45
CA GLN A 155 -12.10 6.22 -27.70
C GLN A 155 -12.68 5.37 -28.84
N ALA A 156 -11.91 5.14 -29.91
CA ALA A 156 -12.35 4.27 -30.99
C ALA A 156 -12.63 2.83 -30.54
N VAL A 157 -11.83 2.29 -29.61
CA VAL A 157 -12.09 0.98 -28.98
C VAL A 157 -13.37 1.03 -28.14
N LYS A 158 -13.60 2.08 -27.35
CA LYS A 158 -14.82 2.22 -26.54
C LYS A 158 -16.07 2.27 -27.42
N ASP A 159 -16.03 3.02 -28.52
CA ASP A 159 -17.17 3.19 -29.42
C ASP A 159 -17.58 1.86 -30.07
N VAL A 160 -16.61 1.04 -30.49
CA VAL A 160 -16.91 -0.30 -31.05
C VAL A 160 -17.33 -1.30 -29.97
N LEU A 161 -16.75 -1.24 -28.76
CA LEU A 161 -17.13 -2.12 -27.65
C LEU A 161 -18.55 -1.85 -27.16
N ASN A 162 -18.99 -0.59 -27.12
CA ASN A 162 -20.35 -0.21 -26.72
C ASN A 162 -21.44 -0.76 -27.65
N LEU A 163 -21.06 -1.10 -28.88
CA LEU A 163 -21.96 -1.63 -29.91
C LEU A 163 -21.86 -3.16 -30.06
N LEU A 164 -20.95 -3.81 -29.32
CA LEU A 164 -20.94 -5.27 -29.24
C LEU A 164 -22.26 -5.73 -28.60
N PRO A 165 -22.91 -6.79 -29.14
CA PRO A 165 -24.00 -7.43 -28.44
C PRO A 165 -23.50 -7.86 -27.05
N ARG A 166 -24.09 -7.29 -26.00
CA ARG A 166 -23.85 -7.81 -24.64
C ARG A 166 -24.42 -9.23 -24.62
N HIS A 167 -23.56 -10.22 -24.43
CA HIS A 167 -23.99 -11.60 -24.22
C HIS A 167 -24.64 -11.68 -22.84
N GLU A 168 -25.93 -11.34 -22.77
CA GLU A 168 -26.74 -11.57 -21.57
C GLU A 168 -27.07 -13.06 -21.51
N LYS A 169 -26.55 -13.74 -20.49
CA LYS A 169 -26.86 -15.14 -20.23
C LYS A 169 -27.61 -15.26 -18.92
N ARG A 170 -28.80 -15.86 -19.00
CA ARG A 170 -29.64 -16.13 -17.84
C ARG A 170 -29.33 -17.50 -17.27
N ILE A 171 -28.78 -17.54 -16.07
CA ILE A 171 -28.70 -18.73 -15.24
C ILE A 171 -29.93 -18.70 -14.33
N SER A 172 -30.71 -19.78 -14.33
CA SER A 172 -31.93 -19.89 -13.52
C SER A 172 -31.73 -20.99 -12.49
N PHE A 173 -32.13 -20.69 -11.25
CA PHE A 173 -32.19 -21.64 -10.16
C PHE A 173 -33.65 -21.92 -9.83
N ASP A 174 -33.93 -23.13 -9.36
CA ASP A 174 -35.31 -23.58 -9.11
C ASP A 174 -35.88 -23.02 -7.79
N HIS A 175 -35.03 -22.45 -6.94
CA HIS A 175 -35.38 -21.91 -5.63
C HIS A 175 -34.70 -20.56 -5.35
N GLU A 176 -35.02 -19.97 -4.19
CA GLU A 176 -34.43 -18.73 -3.71
C GLU A 176 -32.92 -18.84 -3.48
N ILE A 177 -32.19 -17.86 -4.00
CA ILE A 177 -30.75 -17.70 -3.80
C ILE A 177 -30.55 -16.71 -2.66
N SER A 178 -30.01 -17.17 -1.53
CA SER A 178 -29.80 -16.31 -0.37
C SER A 178 -28.36 -15.79 -0.25
N ALA A 179 -27.40 -16.41 -0.95
CA ALA A 179 -26.03 -15.90 -1.07
C ALA A 179 -25.43 -16.24 -2.42
N PHE A 180 -24.59 -15.36 -2.96
CA PHE A 180 -23.78 -15.65 -4.14
C PHE A 180 -22.47 -14.85 -4.08
N ALA A 181 -21.47 -15.30 -4.82
CA ALA A 181 -20.19 -14.62 -4.94
C ALA A 181 -19.61 -14.80 -6.35
N TYR A 182 -18.87 -13.79 -6.82
CA TYR A 182 -18.02 -13.92 -8.00
C TYR A 182 -16.58 -14.15 -7.55
N SER A 183 -15.87 -15.04 -8.23
CA SER A 183 -14.42 -15.18 -8.03
C SER A 183 -13.70 -13.92 -8.52
N PRO A 184 -12.60 -13.49 -7.87
CA PRO A 184 -11.86 -12.27 -8.23
C PRO A 184 -11.33 -12.20 -9.68
N ASN A 185 -11.23 -13.34 -10.37
CA ASN A 185 -10.78 -13.44 -11.76
C ASN A 185 -11.93 -13.54 -12.79
N ASP A 186 -13.18 -13.34 -12.35
CA ASP A 186 -14.41 -13.50 -13.12
C ASP A 186 -14.55 -14.88 -13.80
N GLU A 187 -13.93 -15.93 -13.27
CA GLU A 187 -14.02 -17.28 -13.83
C GLU A 187 -15.21 -18.06 -13.26
N TYR A 188 -15.49 -17.90 -11.97
CA TYR A 188 -16.50 -18.67 -11.24
C TYR A 188 -17.55 -17.79 -10.57
N VAL A 189 -18.76 -18.34 -10.45
CA VAL A 189 -19.81 -17.85 -9.57
C VAL A 189 -20.17 -18.96 -8.60
N ALA A 190 -20.12 -18.67 -7.30
CA ALA A 190 -20.67 -19.51 -6.26
C ALA A 190 -22.08 -19.04 -5.92
N VAL A 191 -23.01 -19.98 -5.74
CA VAL A 191 -24.40 -19.71 -5.44
C VAL A 191 -24.86 -20.66 -4.35
N TRP A 192 -25.50 -20.12 -3.32
CA TRP A 192 -26.18 -20.87 -2.28
C TRP A 192 -27.69 -20.86 -2.54
N ASP A 193 -28.23 -22.04 -2.85
CA ASP A 193 -29.65 -22.31 -3.00
C ASP A 193 -30.18 -22.81 -1.64
N TYR A 194 -30.89 -21.92 -0.95
CA TYR A 194 -31.30 -22.12 0.45
C TYR A 194 -32.35 -23.23 0.59
N GLU A 195 -33.33 -23.33 -0.31
CA GLU A 195 -34.40 -24.32 -0.16
C GLU A 195 -33.94 -25.75 -0.48
N SER A 196 -32.89 -25.89 -1.29
CA SER A 196 -32.33 -27.21 -1.64
C SER A 196 -31.05 -27.56 -0.88
N ASP A 197 -30.65 -26.75 0.10
CA ASP A 197 -29.45 -26.93 0.91
C ASP A 197 -28.21 -27.17 0.04
N THR A 198 -28.09 -26.44 -1.09
CA THR A 198 -27.10 -26.76 -2.14
C THR A 198 -26.24 -25.56 -2.53
N ILE A 199 -24.93 -25.77 -2.55
CA ILE A 199 -23.97 -24.85 -3.16
C ILE A 199 -23.69 -25.27 -4.61
N TRP A 200 -23.74 -24.29 -5.51
CA TRP A 200 -23.40 -24.43 -6.92
C TRP A 200 -22.19 -23.56 -7.25
N ILE A 201 -21.18 -24.15 -7.89
CA ILE A 201 -20.09 -23.40 -8.50
C ILE A 201 -20.22 -23.49 -10.02
N TYR A 202 -20.33 -22.34 -10.67
CA TYR A 202 -20.51 -22.23 -12.11
C TYR A 202 -19.31 -21.57 -12.77
N ASP A 203 -18.73 -22.20 -13.79
CA ASP A 203 -17.72 -21.59 -14.65
C ASP A 203 -18.43 -20.68 -15.66
N VAL A 204 -18.25 -19.38 -15.48
CA VAL A 204 -18.89 -18.33 -16.29
C VAL A 204 -18.43 -18.39 -17.75
N ARG A 205 -17.15 -18.69 -17.97
CA ARG A 205 -16.52 -18.65 -19.30
C ARG A 205 -16.80 -19.90 -20.12
N ARG A 206 -16.74 -21.07 -19.49
CA ARG A 206 -16.99 -22.38 -20.12
C ARG A 206 -18.43 -22.83 -20.01
N GLU A 207 -19.24 -22.08 -19.28
CA GLU A 207 -20.68 -22.21 -19.22
C GLU A 207 -21.19 -23.55 -18.65
N HIS A 208 -20.55 -24.06 -17.61
CA HIS A 208 -20.94 -25.32 -16.99
C HIS A 208 -20.77 -25.27 -15.47
N VAL A 209 -21.48 -26.16 -14.78
CA VAL A 209 -21.33 -26.36 -13.34
C VAL A 209 -20.01 -27.10 -13.10
N VAL A 210 -19.12 -26.48 -12.32
CA VAL A 210 -17.82 -27.03 -11.91
C VAL A 210 -18.04 -28.04 -10.78
N SER A 211 -18.75 -27.62 -9.74
CA SER A 211 -19.09 -28.44 -8.59
C SER A 211 -20.48 -28.09 -8.07
N LYS A 212 -21.12 -29.10 -7.47
CA LYS A 212 -22.45 -28.99 -6.87
C LYS A 212 -22.50 -29.94 -5.69
N PHE A 213 -22.78 -29.43 -4.51
CA PHE A 213 -22.78 -30.22 -3.28
C PHE A 213 -23.78 -29.68 -2.27
N THR A 214 -24.27 -30.58 -1.42
CA THR A 214 -25.24 -30.24 -0.38
C THR A 214 -24.54 -29.87 0.92
N TYR A 215 -25.07 -28.89 1.63
CA TYR A 215 -24.59 -28.46 2.93
C TYR A 215 -25.79 -28.24 3.87
N ASP A 216 -25.81 -28.90 5.01
CA ASP A 216 -26.91 -28.81 5.99
C ASP A 216 -26.63 -27.66 6.98
N GLY A 217 -27.03 -26.44 6.61
CA GLY A 217 -26.78 -25.22 7.37
C GLY A 217 -27.37 -23.99 6.67
N SER A 218 -27.11 -22.79 7.18
CA SER A 218 -27.66 -21.55 6.62
C SER A 218 -26.55 -20.58 6.27
N ILE A 219 -26.07 -20.69 5.04
CA ILE A 219 -25.06 -19.76 4.53
C ILE A 219 -25.70 -18.40 4.32
N LYS A 220 -25.25 -17.41 5.10
CA LYS A 220 -25.60 -16.01 4.87
C LYS A 220 -24.71 -15.44 3.77
N ASN A 221 -23.44 -15.81 3.78
CA ASN A 221 -22.41 -15.17 2.95
C ASN A 221 -21.49 -16.18 2.32
N LEU A 222 -21.16 -15.93 1.06
CA LEU A 222 -20.15 -16.65 0.32
C LEU A 222 -19.08 -15.66 -0.11
N ASN A 223 -17.82 -16.04 0.05
CA ASN A 223 -16.68 -15.26 -0.42
C ASN A 223 -15.65 -16.17 -1.05
N PHE A 224 -14.99 -15.73 -2.12
CA PHE A 224 -13.88 -16.47 -2.72
C PHE A 224 -12.55 -16.07 -2.09
N SER A 225 -11.64 -17.03 -1.98
CA SER A 225 -10.20 -16.76 -1.88
C SER A 225 -9.72 -15.91 -3.07
N LEU A 226 -8.63 -15.15 -2.87
CA LEU A 226 -8.08 -14.26 -3.90
C LEU A 226 -7.70 -14.99 -5.20
N THR A 227 -7.30 -16.25 -5.09
CA THR A 227 -6.94 -17.12 -6.23
C THR A 227 -8.16 -17.73 -6.92
N GLY A 228 -9.32 -17.74 -6.26
CA GLY A 228 -10.53 -18.43 -6.70
C GLY A 228 -10.52 -19.95 -6.47
N ASN A 229 -9.56 -20.50 -5.71
CA ASN A 229 -9.48 -21.95 -5.46
C ASN A 229 -10.40 -22.43 -4.33
N TYR A 230 -10.68 -21.55 -3.38
CA TYR A 230 -11.55 -21.81 -2.23
C TYR A 230 -12.71 -20.84 -2.15
N ILE A 231 -13.81 -21.31 -1.55
CA ILE A 231 -14.94 -20.50 -1.10
C ILE A 231 -15.06 -20.60 0.42
N ILE A 232 -15.33 -19.47 1.05
CA ILE A 232 -15.61 -19.31 2.47
C ILE A 232 -17.12 -19.14 2.59
N GLY A 233 -17.76 -19.97 3.41
CA GLY A 233 -19.16 -19.82 3.80
C GLY A 233 -19.26 -19.48 5.26
N GLU A 234 -20.11 -18.51 5.54
CA GLU A 234 -20.44 -18.10 6.90
C GLU A 234 -21.83 -18.63 7.22
N ASP A 235 -21.89 -19.65 8.08
CA ASP A 235 -23.15 -20.23 8.53
C ASP A 235 -23.65 -19.47 9.75
N TRP A 236 -24.74 -18.73 9.55
CA TRP A 236 -25.40 -17.94 10.58
C TRP A 236 -26.05 -18.80 11.66
N LEU A 237 -26.66 -19.93 11.31
CA LEU A 237 -27.42 -20.71 12.29
C LEU A 237 -26.52 -21.44 13.27
N ASN A 238 -25.33 -21.82 12.80
CA ASN A 238 -24.38 -22.63 13.55
C ASN A 238 -23.17 -21.82 14.04
N ASP A 239 -23.13 -20.50 13.80
CA ASP A 239 -22.05 -19.58 14.14
C ASP A 239 -20.67 -20.14 13.75
N LEU A 240 -20.51 -20.60 12.50
CA LEU A 240 -19.28 -21.24 12.05
C LEU A 240 -18.83 -20.74 10.68
N ILE A 241 -17.53 -20.89 10.45
CA ILE A 241 -16.88 -20.65 9.14
C ILE A 241 -16.54 -21.99 8.55
N ILE A 242 -16.86 -22.15 7.27
CA ILE A 242 -16.43 -23.31 6.49
C ILE A 242 -15.72 -22.84 5.24
N VAL A 243 -14.70 -23.59 4.86
CA VAL A 243 -13.98 -23.40 3.61
C VAL A 243 -14.15 -24.66 2.75
N TRP A 244 -14.59 -24.49 1.50
CA TRP A 244 -14.65 -25.57 0.51
C TRP A 244 -13.71 -25.31 -0.66
N ASP A 245 -13.20 -26.40 -1.23
CA ASP A 245 -12.51 -26.38 -2.51
C ASP A 245 -13.52 -26.17 -3.65
N VAL A 246 -13.23 -25.22 -4.52
CA VAL A 246 -14.12 -24.79 -5.62
C VAL A 246 -14.33 -25.89 -6.65
N VAL A 247 -13.30 -26.69 -6.93
CA VAL A 247 -13.33 -27.71 -7.97
C VAL A 247 -13.98 -28.99 -7.48
N THR A 248 -13.63 -29.45 -6.28
CA THR A 248 -14.13 -30.72 -5.75
C THR A 248 -15.44 -30.56 -4.96
N GLY A 249 -15.72 -29.36 -4.45
CA GLY A 249 -16.83 -29.11 -3.52
C GLY A 249 -16.64 -29.77 -2.15
N THR A 250 -15.41 -30.20 -1.82
CA THR A 250 -15.14 -30.84 -0.53
C THR A 250 -14.84 -29.79 0.52
N GLU A 251 -15.37 -30.00 1.72
CA GLU A 251 -14.97 -29.24 2.90
C GLU A 251 -13.48 -29.46 3.18
N VAL A 252 -12.76 -28.35 3.33
CA VAL A 252 -11.31 -28.31 3.60
C VAL A 252 -11.07 -27.93 5.06
N PHE A 253 -11.88 -27.03 5.59
CA PHE A 253 -11.71 -26.50 6.93
C PHE A 253 -13.05 -26.07 7.52
N GLN A 254 -13.21 -26.25 8.82
CA GLN A 254 -14.33 -25.76 9.60
C GLN A 254 -13.81 -25.14 10.89
N TYR A 255 -14.35 -23.97 11.24
CA TYR A 255 -14.05 -23.25 12.48
C TYR A 255 -15.32 -22.86 13.22
N THR A 256 -15.31 -23.09 14.53
CA THR A 256 -16.38 -22.70 15.44
C THR A 256 -15.76 -21.90 16.59
N PRO A 257 -16.20 -20.66 16.83
CA PRO A 257 -15.67 -19.81 17.89
C PRO A 257 -16.20 -20.22 19.27
N ASP A 258 -15.39 -20.03 20.32
CA ASP A 258 -15.73 -20.34 21.72
C ASP A 258 -16.59 -19.23 22.39
N ASN A 259 -17.72 -18.83 21.77
CA ASN A 259 -18.66 -17.75 22.16
C ASN A 259 -18.30 -16.31 21.73
N TYR A 260 -17.50 -16.11 20.70
CA TYR A 260 -17.22 -14.78 20.18
C TYR A 260 -17.74 -14.61 18.74
N TYR A 261 -18.33 -13.45 18.46
CA TYR A 261 -18.75 -13.10 17.10
C TYR A 261 -17.53 -12.95 16.19
N ILE A 262 -17.58 -13.57 15.01
CA ILE A 262 -16.52 -13.47 14.01
C ILE A 262 -16.66 -12.11 13.34
N SER A 263 -15.66 -11.25 13.52
CA SER A 263 -15.63 -9.90 12.97
C SER A 263 -15.02 -9.86 11.57
N HIS A 264 -14.06 -10.75 11.29
CA HIS A 264 -13.38 -10.78 10.01
C HIS A 264 -12.76 -12.15 9.73
N VAL A 265 -12.80 -12.57 8.47
CA VAL A 265 -12.17 -13.81 7.99
C VAL A 265 -11.44 -13.52 6.68
N ALA A 266 -10.26 -14.09 6.50
CA ALA A 266 -9.54 -14.00 5.24
C ALA A 266 -8.66 -15.23 4.99
N ILE A 267 -8.53 -15.61 3.73
CA ILE A 267 -7.53 -16.58 3.27
C ILE A 267 -6.34 -15.80 2.70
N SER A 268 -5.12 -16.21 3.04
CA SER A 268 -3.89 -15.64 2.49
C SER A 268 -3.85 -15.73 0.97
N SER A 269 -3.22 -14.78 0.27
CA SER A 269 -3.13 -14.77 -1.20
C SER A 269 -2.45 -16.00 -1.83
N ASN A 270 -1.67 -16.74 -1.04
CA ASN A 270 -1.03 -17.99 -1.44
C ASN A 270 -1.83 -19.24 -1.05
N ASP A 271 -3.05 -19.08 -0.54
CA ASP A 271 -4.01 -20.14 -0.23
C ASP A 271 -3.59 -21.13 0.88
N LYS A 272 -2.54 -20.83 1.65
CA LYS A 272 -2.04 -21.74 2.69
C LYS A 272 -2.63 -21.49 4.06
N TYR A 273 -3.05 -20.27 4.34
CA TYR A 273 -3.40 -19.85 5.68
C TYR A 273 -4.79 -19.22 5.73
N LEU A 274 -5.46 -19.43 6.86
CA LEU A 274 -6.73 -18.81 7.20
C LEU A 274 -6.53 -17.97 8.46
N GLY A 275 -6.86 -16.69 8.36
CA GLY A 275 -6.99 -15.81 9.50
C GLY A 275 -8.45 -15.69 9.90
N VAL A 276 -8.74 -15.78 11.19
CA VAL A 276 -10.07 -15.54 11.75
C VAL A 276 -9.92 -14.55 12.89
N ALA A 277 -10.67 -13.46 12.86
CA ALA A 277 -10.76 -12.52 13.95
C ALA A 277 -12.15 -12.56 14.57
N THR A 278 -12.14 -12.44 15.89
CA THR A 278 -13.30 -12.11 16.68
C THR A 278 -13.05 -10.79 17.39
N VAL A 279 -13.98 -10.36 18.22
CA VAL A 279 -13.84 -9.12 19.00
C VAL A 279 -12.64 -9.16 19.97
N GLU A 280 -12.24 -10.34 20.44
CA GLU A 280 -11.19 -10.50 21.47
C GLU A 280 -9.94 -11.25 21.01
N ILE A 281 -9.97 -11.91 19.84
CA ILE A 281 -8.84 -12.73 19.39
C ILE A 281 -8.68 -12.71 17.89
N VAL A 282 -7.44 -12.66 17.43
CA VAL A 282 -7.07 -13.05 16.06
C VAL A 282 -6.41 -14.42 16.14
N GLU A 283 -6.83 -15.35 15.29
CA GLU A 283 -6.29 -16.69 15.17
C GLU A 283 -5.81 -16.95 13.75
N LEU A 284 -4.69 -17.67 13.64
CA LEU A 284 -4.11 -18.08 12.38
C LEU A 284 -4.03 -19.59 12.31
N TRP A 285 -4.49 -20.13 11.19
CA TRP A 285 -4.63 -21.56 10.93
C TRP A 285 -3.94 -21.92 9.62
N GLU A 286 -3.32 -23.10 9.57
CA GLU A 286 -2.94 -23.72 8.31
C GLU A 286 -4.19 -24.33 7.67
N LEU A 287 -4.54 -23.86 6.47
CA LEU A 287 -5.85 -24.10 5.88
C LEU A 287 -6.12 -25.59 5.60
N VAL A 288 -5.14 -26.31 5.07
CA VAL A 288 -5.31 -27.70 4.61
C VAL A 288 -5.21 -28.72 5.75
N THR A 289 -4.33 -28.49 6.72
CA THR A 289 -4.16 -29.41 7.86
C THR A 289 -5.15 -29.14 8.97
N GLY A 290 -5.67 -27.90 9.02
CA GLY A 290 -6.48 -27.39 10.11
C GLY A 290 -5.71 -27.17 11.41
N GLU A 291 -4.37 -27.14 11.36
CA GLU A 291 -3.55 -26.89 12.53
C GLU A 291 -3.58 -25.41 12.90
N LYS A 292 -3.86 -25.12 14.18
CA LYS A 292 -3.74 -23.76 14.72
C LYS A 292 -2.26 -23.39 14.81
N ILE A 293 -1.86 -22.37 14.08
CA ILE A 293 -0.48 -21.87 14.06
C ILE A 293 -0.25 -20.94 15.25
N ALA A 294 -1.14 -19.97 15.45
CA ALA A 294 -0.96 -18.94 16.47
C ALA A 294 -2.30 -18.26 16.82
N SER A 295 -2.31 -17.55 17.95
CA SER A 295 -3.43 -16.69 18.33
C SER A 295 -2.97 -15.53 19.19
N TRP A 296 -3.59 -14.37 18.99
CA TRP A 296 -3.26 -13.12 19.65
C TRP A 296 -4.51 -12.54 20.30
N PRO A 297 -4.50 -12.32 21.62
CA PRO A 297 -5.58 -11.56 22.26
C PRO A 297 -5.52 -10.12 21.77
N ILE A 298 -6.68 -9.59 21.39
CA ILE A 298 -6.86 -8.22 20.91
C ILE A 298 -7.99 -7.53 21.68
N ASP A 299 -7.95 -6.20 21.74
CA ASP A 299 -9.00 -5.38 22.35
C ASP A 299 -9.52 -4.47 21.22
N GLU A 300 -10.41 -5.02 20.38
CA GLU A 300 -10.85 -4.46 19.09
C GLU A 300 -9.72 -4.27 18.07
N GLY A 301 -9.55 -5.24 17.16
CA GLY A 301 -8.46 -5.25 16.19
C GLY A 301 -8.80 -5.93 14.88
N GLU A 302 -8.23 -5.43 13.79
CA GLU A 302 -8.31 -6.02 12.45
C GLU A 302 -6.99 -6.73 12.07
N PHE A 303 -7.04 -7.58 11.06
CA PHE A 303 -5.85 -8.15 10.46
C PHE A 303 -5.89 -8.14 8.93
N ALA A 304 -4.71 -8.21 8.33
CA ALA A 304 -4.54 -8.44 6.90
C ALA A 304 -3.34 -9.35 6.65
N PHE A 305 -3.44 -10.20 5.63
CA PHE A 305 -2.27 -10.92 5.12
C PHE A 305 -1.39 -9.98 4.29
N SER A 306 -0.08 -10.24 4.29
CA SER A 306 0.81 -9.68 3.28
C SER A 306 0.41 -10.17 1.89
N ALA A 307 0.80 -9.42 0.86
CA ALA A 307 0.40 -9.75 -0.51
C ALA A 307 1.04 -11.05 -1.05
N ASP A 308 2.16 -11.51 -0.47
CA ASP A 308 2.71 -12.85 -0.72
C ASP A 308 2.07 -13.97 0.12
N GLY A 309 1.23 -13.59 1.10
CA GLY A 309 0.53 -14.48 2.02
C GLY A 309 1.46 -15.13 3.06
N GLU A 310 2.68 -14.65 3.26
CA GLU A 310 3.65 -15.25 4.20
C GLU A 310 3.74 -14.52 5.54
N ALA A 311 3.09 -13.36 5.69
CA ALA A 311 3.01 -12.60 6.93
C ALA A 311 1.58 -12.17 7.26
N LEU A 312 1.34 -11.91 8.54
CA LEU A 312 0.08 -11.41 9.08
C LEU A 312 0.32 -10.07 9.77
N PHE A 313 -0.39 -9.04 9.34
CA PHE A 313 -0.42 -7.74 10.00
C PHE A 313 -1.61 -7.71 10.95
N ILE A 314 -1.37 -7.40 12.22
CA ILE A 314 -2.39 -7.32 13.26
C ILE A 314 -2.38 -5.91 13.81
N VAL A 315 -3.56 -5.29 13.84
CA VAL A 315 -3.77 -3.95 14.39
C VAL A 315 -4.42 -4.12 15.77
N ASN A 316 -3.69 -3.78 16.84
CA ASN A 316 -4.18 -3.83 18.22
C ASN A 316 -3.31 -2.89 19.09
N ASN A 317 -3.83 -1.71 19.45
CA ASN A 317 -3.09 -0.65 20.17
C ASN A 317 -1.73 -0.26 19.54
N GLY A 318 -1.52 -0.65 18.28
CA GLY A 318 -0.26 -0.67 17.56
C GLY A 318 -0.40 -1.51 16.28
N VAL A 319 0.69 -1.66 15.54
CA VAL A 319 0.73 -2.48 14.32
C VAL A 319 1.87 -3.48 14.47
N HIS A 320 1.52 -4.76 14.39
CA HIS A 320 2.47 -5.86 14.54
C HIS A 320 2.47 -6.68 13.25
N ARG A 321 3.66 -6.98 12.74
CA ARG A 321 3.86 -7.86 11.60
C ARG A 321 4.41 -9.19 12.09
N TRP A 322 3.69 -10.26 11.80
CA TRP A 322 4.05 -11.61 12.18
C TRP A 322 4.40 -12.45 10.96
N GLU A 323 5.65 -12.85 10.84
CA GLU A 323 6.12 -13.74 9.78
C GLU A 323 5.73 -15.17 10.09
N ILE A 324 4.96 -15.80 9.19
CA ILE A 324 4.27 -17.06 9.51
C ILE A 324 5.25 -18.22 9.63
N VAL A 325 6.21 -18.32 8.72
CA VAL A 325 7.16 -19.43 8.66
C VAL A 325 8.23 -19.33 9.76
N SER A 326 8.77 -18.13 9.98
CA SER A 326 9.81 -17.92 10.99
C SER A 326 9.24 -17.79 12.41
N GLY A 327 7.95 -17.46 12.53
CA GLY A 327 7.28 -17.10 13.78
C GLY A 327 7.78 -15.78 14.37
N SER A 328 8.55 -14.99 13.61
CA SER A 328 9.10 -13.73 14.12
C SER A 328 8.01 -12.67 14.20
N ASN A 329 7.87 -12.08 15.38
CA ASN A 329 7.03 -10.90 15.58
C ASN A 329 7.89 -9.63 15.50
N GLU A 330 7.51 -8.73 14.62
CA GLU A 330 8.07 -7.40 14.50
C GLU A 330 7.00 -6.38 14.88
N SER A 331 7.19 -5.68 16.00
CA SER A 331 6.34 -4.53 16.30
C SER A 331 6.76 -3.39 15.38
N LEU A 332 5.89 -3.05 14.44
CA LEU A 332 6.09 -1.95 13.50
C LEU A 332 5.74 -0.61 14.16
N VAL A 333 4.75 -0.64 15.07
CA VAL A 333 4.33 0.49 15.90
C VAL A 333 4.13 -0.01 17.33
N ASN A 334 4.87 0.57 18.28
CA ASN A 334 4.82 0.18 19.69
C ASN A 334 3.52 0.61 20.38
N ASP A 335 3.07 -0.22 21.33
CA ASP A 335 1.82 -0.13 22.12
C ASP A 335 1.68 1.13 23.03
N GLU A 336 2.55 2.13 22.91
CA GLU A 336 2.56 3.36 23.74
C GLU A 336 2.16 4.63 22.97
N ILE A 337 1.64 4.51 21.75
CA ILE A 337 1.37 5.66 20.89
C ILE A 337 -0.14 5.87 20.72
N HIS A 338 -0.59 7.09 21.06
CA HIS A 338 -1.93 7.58 20.73
C HIS A 338 -2.03 7.87 19.22
N GLY A 339 -2.18 6.81 18.42
CA GLY A 339 -2.58 6.93 17.02
C GLY A 339 -4.05 7.39 16.93
N GLU A 340 -4.36 8.27 15.97
CA GLU A 340 -5.76 8.70 15.75
C GLU A 340 -6.45 7.91 14.63
N LYS A 341 -5.68 7.40 13.66
CA LYS A 341 -6.28 6.75 12.48
C LYS A 341 -5.36 5.66 11.92
N ILE A 342 -5.91 4.46 11.76
CA ILE A 342 -5.28 3.34 11.06
C ILE A 342 -6.30 2.84 10.04
N ILE A 343 -5.92 2.76 8.76
CA ILE A 343 -6.81 2.40 7.65
C ILE A 343 -6.08 1.47 6.70
N PHE A 344 -6.66 0.33 6.37
CA PHE A 344 -6.21 -0.48 5.24
C PHE A 344 -6.65 0.16 3.93
N SER A 345 -5.77 0.12 2.93
CA SER A 345 -6.14 0.51 1.57
C SER A 345 -7.18 -0.45 0.98
N PRO A 346 -7.99 -0.04 -0.01
CA PRO A 346 -9.12 -0.84 -0.52
C PRO A 346 -8.78 -2.27 -0.98
N GLN A 347 -7.64 -2.44 -1.65
CA GLN A 347 -7.09 -3.72 -2.10
C GLN A 347 -6.16 -4.35 -1.05
N LYS A 348 -6.00 -3.70 0.11
CA LYS A 348 -5.11 -4.11 1.21
C LYS A 348 -3.66 -4.34 0.77
N ASN A 349 -3.14 -3.59 -0.21
CA ASN A 349 -1.69 -3.57 -0.46
C ASN A 349 -0.96 -2.60 0.47
N TYR A 350 -1.68 -1.69 1.11
CA TYR A 350 -1.12 -0.69 2.00
C TYR A 350 -1.90 -0.55 3.30
N LEU A 351 -1.19 -0.13 4.34
CA LEU A 351 -1.75 0.29 5.61
C LEU A 351 -1.37 1.75 5.85
N PHE A 352 -2.37 2.62 5.95
CA PHE A 352 -2.18 4.01 6.34
C PHE A 352 -2.25 4.16 7.86
N GLN A 353 -1.36 4.98 8.40
CA GLN A 353 -1.30 5.32 9.81
C GLN A 353 -1.09 6.82 9.99
N SER A 354 -1.91 7.44 10.85
CA SER A 354 -1.74 8.80 11.36
C SER A 354 -1.53 8.78 12.88
N GLU A 355 -0.45 9.37 13.35
CA GLU A 355 -0.07 9.39 14.76
C GLU A 355 0.45 10.75 15.23
N TYR A 356 0.16 11.09 16.50
CA TYR A 356 0.71 12.28 17.15
C TYR A 356 1.82 11.85 18.11
N ARG A 357 3.06 12.23 17.82
CA ARG A 357 4.24 11.79 18.57
C ARG A 357 4.65 12.78 19.66
N PHE A 358 5.53 12.35 20.57
CA PHE A 358 6.08 13.17 21.66
C PHE A 358 6.86 14.42 21.21
N ASP A 359 7.19 14.53 19.92
CA ASP A 359 7.72 15.76 19.33
C ASP A 359 6.64 16.82 19.06
N TYR A 360 5.41 16.57 19.51
CA TYR A 360 4.22 17.40 19.35
C TYR A 360 3.89 17.66 17.87
N LYS A 361 4.13 16.65 17.03
CA LYS A 361 3.84 16.69 15.61
C LYS A 361 3.06 15.45 15.19
N TRP A 362 2.24 15.65 14.16
CA TRP A 362 1.61 14.59 13.40
C TRP A 362 2.62 13.92 12.50
N HIS A 363 2.58 12.60 12.41
CA HIS A 363 3.35 11.79 11.48
C HIS A 363 2.38 10.87 10.75
N HIS A 364 2.52 10.82 9.43
CA HIS A 364 1.66 10.06 8.55
C HIS A 364 2.51 9.07 7.77
N ASN A 365 2.21 7.79 7.89
CA ASN A 365 2.99 6.72 7.26
C ASN A 365 2.06 5.84 6.43
N VAL A 366 2.57 5.36 5.30
CA VAL A 366 1.96 4.28 4.53
C VAL A 366 2.92 3.11 4.51
N TRP A 367 2.42 1.94 4.89
CA TRP A 367 3.17 0.71 4.93
C TRP A 367 2.78 -0.16 3.76
N SER A 368 3.73 -0.64 2.98
CA SER A 368 3.48 -1.65 1.95
C SER A 368 3.30 -3.01 2.61
N LEU A 369 2.12 -3.59 2.46
CA LEU A 369 1.82 -4.95 2.90
C LEU A 369 2.44 -6.01 1.98
N LEU A 370 2.89 -5.61 0.79
CA LEU A 370 3.65 -6.47 -0.12
C LEU A 370 5.12 -6.63 0.29
N THR A 371 5.77 -5.54 0.71
CA THR A 371 7.23 -5.54 0.96
C THR A 371 7.59 -5.39 2.44
N GLY A 372 6.65 -4.93 3.27
CA GLY A 372 6.92 -4.49 4.64
C GLY A 372 7.55 -3.09 4.73
N ASP A 373 7.86 -2.45 3.59
CA ASP A 373 8.49 -1.14 3.57
C ASP A 373 7.56 -0.04 4.10
N VAL A 374 8.13 0.92 4.82
CA VAL A 374 7.43 2.09 5.33
C VAL A 374 7.80 3.34 4.55
N VAL A 375 6.77 4.08 4.16
CA VAL A 375 6.88 5.35 3.46
C VAL A 375 6.25 6.43 4.32
N SER A 376 7.09 7.29 4.91
CA SER A 376 6.59 8.48 5.59
C SER A 376 6.12 9.52 4.58
N LEU A 377 4.88 9.96 4.72
CA LEU A 377 4.29 10.97 3.86
C LEU A 377 4.89 12.34 4.18
N ARG A 378 5.49 12.95 3.16
CA ARG A 378 6.08 14.28 3.28
C ARG A 378 4.97 15.31 3.39
N GLN A 379 4.96 16.03 4.50
CA GLN A 379 4.01 17.13 4.73
C GLN A 379 4.77 18.47 4.87
N PRO A 380 4.26 19.56 4.27
CA PRO A 380 4.88 20.88 4.41
C PRO A 380 4.86 21.37 5.86
N LYS A 381 3.81 21.00 6.61
CA LYS A 381 3.59 21.33 8.01
C LYS A 381 2.90 20.16 8.71
N SER A 382 3.06 20.08 10.02
CA SER A 382 2.39 19.08 10.87
C SER A 382 0.91 19.43 10.99
N ALA A 383 0.04 18.56 10.48
CA ALA A 383 -1.41 18.76 10.53
C ALA A 383 -2.12 17.45 10.90
N ARG A 384 -3.23 17.58 11.63
CA ARG A 384 -4.16 16.48 11.92
C ARG A 384 -4.95 16.18 10.66
N LEU A 385 -5.21 14.90 10.35
CA LEU A 385 -6.05 14.55 9.19
C LEU A 385 -7.46 14.25 9.65
N GLU A 386 -8.44 14.98 9.11
CA GLU A 386 -9.86 14.80 9.43
C GLU A 386 -10.45 13.68 8.54
N LYS A 387 -10.25 13.77 7.22
CA LYS A 387 -10.66 12.74 6.25
C LYS A 387 -9.47 12.26 5.43
N VAL A 388 -9.44 10.97 5.11
CA VAL A 388 -8.38 10.31 4.33
C VAL A 388 -9.04 9.31 3.39
N VAL A 389 -8.67 9.31 2.12
CA VAL A 389 -9.21 8.41 1.09
C VAL A 389 -8.08 7.98 0.15
N PHE A 390 -7.99 6.67 -0.10
CA PHE A 390 -7.12 6.11 -1.13
C PHE A 390 -7.82 6.17 -2.49
N SER A 391 -7.06 6.36 -3.56
CA SER A 391 -7.53 6.05 -4.91
C SER A 391 -7.79 4.53 -5.02
N SER A 392 -8.71 4.11 -5.89
CA SER A 392 -9.08 2.71 -6.08
C SER A 392 -7.92 1.86 -6.59
N ASP A 393 -6.93 2.46 -7.27
CA ASP A 393 -5.66 1.82 -7.67
C ASP A 393 -4.55 1.96 -6.61
N GLU A 394 -4.85 2.58 -5.47
CA GLU A 394 -3.96 2.82 -4.33
C GLU A 394 -2.68 3.60 -4.64
N ARG A 395 -2.60 4.21 -5.82
CA ARG A 395 -1.47 5.04 -6.21
C ARG A 395 -1.41 6.33 -5.42
N PHE A 396 -2.58 6.90 -5.11
CA PHE A 396 -2.70 8.18 -4.44
C PHE A 396 -3.44 8.06 -3.11
N LEU A 397 -3.01 8.87 -2.15
CA LEU A 397 -3.74 9.12 -0.91
C LEU A 397 -4.13 10.60 -0.89
N ALA A 398 -5.40 10.91 -0.67
CA ALA A 398 -5.88 12.28 -0.48
C ALA A 398 -6.38 12.45 0.95
N ALA A 399 -6.11 13.61 1.55
CA ALA A 399 -6.59 13.93 2.88
C ALA A 399 -6.98 15.40 3.04
N ILE A 400 -7.95 15.64 3.92
CA ILE A 400 -8.27 16.96 4.47
C ILE A 400 -7.54 17.07 5.80
N SER A 401 -6.72 18.10 5.94
CA SER A 401 -5.87 18.31 7.11
C SER A 401 -6.18 19.61 7.81
N THR A 402 -6.27 19.60 9.14
CA THR A 402 -6.38 20.80 9.98
C THR A 402 -5.03 21.13 10.61
N GLU A 403 -4.52 22.33 10.32
CA GLU A 403 -3.29 22.81 10.94
C GLU A 403 -3.53 23.13 12.43
N ILE A 404 -2.69 22.60 13.33
CA ILE A 404 -2.69 22.98 14.75
C ILE A 404 -1.51 23.90 15.00
N SER A 405 -1.75 25.19 15.26
CA SER A 405 -0.68 26.12 15.63
C SER A 405 -0.25 25.91 17.09
N ALA A 406 0.96 25.41 17.28
CA ALA A 406 1.57 25.16 18.59
C ALA A 406 1.78 26.41 19.46
N ALA A 407 1.61 27.62 18.92
CA ALA A 407 1.90 28.85 19.65
C ALA A 407 0.74 29.32 20.55
N ASN A 408 -0.53 29.09 20.17
CA ASN A 408 -1.68 29.72 20.83
C ASN A 408 -2.97 28.86 20.84
N GLY A 409 -2.93 27.57 20.45
CA GLY A 409 -4.14 26.74 20.36
C GLY A 409 -5.17 27.24 19.34
N THR A 410 -4.71 28.03 18.37
CA THR A 410 -5.54 28.53 17.26
C THR A 410 -5.42 27.53 16.11
N PHE A 411 -6.54 26.92 15.72
CA PHE A 411 -6.62 26.08 14.53
C PHE A 411 -6.33 26.95 13.30
N GLY A 412 -5.39 26.52 12.46
CA GLY A 412 -5.04 27.17 11.20
C GLY A 412 -6.09 26.91 10.12
N PHE A 413 -5.75 27.22 8.87
CA PHE A 413 -6.60 26.91 7.72
C PHE A 413 -6.49 25.42 7.39
N ASP A 414 -7.59 24.78 7.03
CA ASP A 414 -7.56 23.41 6.55
C ASP A 414 -6.96 23.37 5.13
N HIS A 415 -6.32 22.26 4.79
CA HIS A 415 -5.69 22.01 3.50
C HIS A 415 -6.14 20.68 2.95
N VAL A 416 -6.26 20.59 1.62
CA VAL A 416 -6.37 19.29 0.96
C VAL A 416 -5.01 18.91 0.38
N GLN A 417 -4.53 17.75 0.80
CA GLN A 417 -3.21 17.23 0.46
C GLN A 417 -3.35 15.93 -0.30
N VAL A 418 -2.52 15.75 -1.33
CA VAL A 418 -2.46 14.51 -2.10
C VAL A 418 -1.03 14.01 -2.17
N TRP A 419 -0.84 12.76 -1.80
CA TRP A 419 0.44 12.08 -1.86
C TRP A 419 0.42 10.96 -2.89
N ASP A 420 1.57 10.77 -3.53
CA ASP A 420 1.91 9.52 -4.19
C ASP A 420 2.33 8.53 -3.11
N VAL A 421 1.63 7.41 -3.05
CA VAL A 421 1.75 6.43 -1.95
C VAL A 421 3.11 5.76 -1.95
N GLU A 422 3.61 5.39 -3.13
CA GLU A 422 4.87 4.65 -3.29
C GLU A 422 6.08 5.51 -2.89
N SER A 423 6.11 6.77 -3.32
CA SER A 423 7.24 7.67 -3.03
C SER A 423 7.10 8.46 -1.72
N GLY A 424 5.88 8.54 -1.17
CA GLY A 424 5.52 9.39 -0.04
C GLY A 424 5.63 10.88 -0.34
N GLN A 425 5.80 11.24 -1.62
CA GLN A 425 5.93 12.63 -2.02
C GLN A 425 4.56 13.27 -2.13
N LEU A 426 4.51 14.50 -1.66
CA LEU A 426 3.38 15.37 -1.85
C LEU A 426 3.30 15.73 -3.33
N VAL A 427 2.24 15.26 -3.99
CA VAL A 427 1.94 15.55 -5.39
C VAL A 427 1.23 16.89 -5.48
N LEU A 428 0.35 17.19 -4.51
CA LEU A 428 -0.41 18.42 -4.51
C LEU A 428 -0.78 18.92 -3.11
N VAL A 429 -0.89 20.25 -3.01
CA VAL A 429 -1.51 20.94 -1.87
C VAL A 429 -2.48 21.97 -2.42
N PHE A 430 -3.71 21.88 -1.96
CA PHE A 430 -4.73 22.89 -2.15
C PHE A 430 -4.80 23.75 -0.88
N GLU A 431 -4.52 25.05 -1.02
CA GLU A 431 -4.65 26.04 0.07
C GLU A 431 -6.13 26.45 0.27
N TYR A 432 -7.01 25.47 0.38
CA TYR A 432 -8.43 25.63 0.63
C TYR A 432 -8.85 24.67 1.73
N GLU A 433 -9.72 25.13 2.62
CA GLU A 433 -10.39 24.26 3.57
C GLU A 433 -11.39 23.39 2.81
N GLY A 434 -11.30 22.07 3.01
CA GLY A 434 -12.18 21.10 2.37
C GLY A 434 -13.21 20.59 3.37
N TYR A 435 -14.45 20.39 2.92
CA TYR A 435 -15.47 19.69 3.71
C TYR A 435 -15.49 18.20 3.40
N ASP A 436 -15.34 17.84 2.13
CA ASP A 436 -15.33 16.46 1.68
C ASP A 436 -14.45 16.25 0.44
N LEU A 437 -14.00 15.01 0.24
CA LEU A 437 -13.23 14.57 -0.93
C LEU A 437 -13.56 13.12 -1.32
N ALA A 438 -13.46 12.84 -2.62
CA ALA A 438 -13.68 11.51 -3.19
C ALA A 438 -12.88 11.31 -4.47
N PHE A 439 -12.27 10.14 -4.64
CA PHE A 439 -11.75 9.71 -5.95
C PHE A 439 -12.86 9.08 -6.78
N SER A 440 -12.84 9.26 -8.10
CA SER A 440 -13.69 8.47 -8.99
C SER A 440 -13.22 7.01 -9.00
N PRO A 441 -14.12 6.01 -9.10
CA PRO A 441 -13.75 4.58 -9.07
C PRO A 441 -12.77 4.15 -10.16
N ASP A 442 -12.77 4.86 -11.29
CA ASP A 442 -11.83 4.66 -12.40
C ASP A 442 -10.52 5.47 -12.25
N ASN A 443 -10.33 6.11 -11.10
CA ASN A 443 -9.20 6.96 -10.73
C ASN A 443 -8.91 8.11 -11.69
N ARG A 444 -9.84 8.51 -12.57
CA ARG A 444 -9.61 9.65 -13.48
C ARG A 444 -9.69 10.99 -12.77
N TYR A 445 -10.45 11.08 -11.68
CA TYR A 445 -10.78 12.33 -11.03
C TYR A 445 -10.66 12.26 -9.50
N LEU A 446 -10.30 13.40 -8.92
CA LEU A 446 -10.50 13.71 -7.50
C LEU A 446 -11.50 14.87 -7.44
N ALA A 447 -12.58 14.72 -6.69
CA ALA A 447 -13.49 15.80 -6.36
C ALA A 447 -13.26 16.26 -4.93
N VAL A 448 -13.39 17.56 -4.69
CA VAL A 448 -13.28 18.16 -3.35
C VAL A 448 -14.30 19.28 -3.23
N SER A 449 -15.11 19.24 -2.17
CA SER A 449 -15.94 20.38 -1.75
C SER A 449 -15.15 21.30 -0.83
N LEU A 450 -15.17 22.60 -1.11
CA LEU A 450 -14.30 23.58 -0.48
C LEU A 450 -15.08 24.66 0.28
N SER A 451 -14.40 25.30 1.23
CA SER A 451 -14.93 26.38 2.07
C SER A 451 -15.23 27.69 1.36
N ASP A 452 -14.80 27.82 0.11
CA ASP A 452 -15.17 28.93 -0.78
C ASP A 452 -16.50 28.66 -1.52
N ASP A 453 -17.31 27.73 -1.01
CA ASP A 453 -18.59 27.29 -1.55
C ASP A 453 -18.46 26.71 -2.98
N THR A 454 -17.28 26.19 -3.33
CA THR A 454 -17.05 25.54 -4.62
C THR A 454 -16.83 24.05 -4.49
N LEU A 455 -17.43 23.30 -5.43
CA LEU A 455 -17.00 21.94 -5.74
C LEU A 455 -16.04 22.00 -6.90
N ARG A 456 -14.88 21.38 -6.74
CA ARG A 456 -13.86 21.34 -7.77
C ARG A 456 -13.48 19.90 -8.05
N VAL A 457 -13.20 19.62 -9.31
CA VAL A 457 -12.80 18.31 -9.79
C VAL A 457 -11.50 18.45 -10.55
N TRP A 458 -10.51 17.64 -10.18
CA TRP A 458 -9.19 17.61 -10.79
C TRP A 458 -8.98 16.29 -11.50
N ASN A 459 -8.29 16.35 -12.62
CA ASN A 459 -7.78 15.16 -13.29
C ASN A 459 -6.58 14.62 -12.51
N THR A 460 -6.54 13.32 -12.22
CA THR A 460 -5.47 12.69 -11.41
C THR A 460 -4.17 12.44 -12.18
N VAL A 461 -4.18 12.53 -13.52
CA VAL A 461 -3.00 12.33 -14.37
C VAL A 461 -2.14 13.59 -14.40
N ASN A 462 -2.76 14.77 -14.52
CA ASN A 462 -2.05 16.04 -14.66
C ASN A 462 -2.38 17.08 -13.57
N TRP A 463 -3.28 16.74 -12.64
CA TRP A 463 -3.75 17.59 -11.55
C TRP A 463 -4.28 18.96 -11.97
N GLN A 464 -4.77 19.06 -13.20
CA GLN A 464 -5.46 20.24 -13.68
C GLN A 464 -6.94 20.17 -13.26
N GLU A 465 -7.45 21.31 -12.81
CA GLU A 465 -8.87 21.49 -12.53
C GLU A 465 -9.64 21.34 -13.85
N VAL A 466 -10.48 20.30 -13.94
CA VAL A 466 -11.32 20.02 -15.11
C VAL A 466 -12.73 20.56 -14.94
N LYS A 467 -13.16 20.76 -13.70
CA LYS A 467 -14.49 21.29 -13.37
C LYS A 467 -14.43 22.13 -12.11
N ARG A 468 -15.17 23.23 -12.12
CA ARG A 468 -15.51 24.04 -10.95
C ARG A 468 -16.98 24.38 -11.01
N ILE A 469 -17.67 24.11 -9.91
CA ILE A 469 -19.07 24.43 -9.72
C ILE A 469 -19.12 25.34 -8.51
N GLY A 470 -19.56 26.57 -8.75
CA GLY A 470 -19.83 27.51 -7.66
C GLY A 470 -21.23 27.26 -7.12
N SER A 471 -21.35 27.26 -5.80
CA SER A 471 -22.60 27.25 -5.10
C SER A 471 -22.78 28.53 -4.29
N ASP A 472 -24.03 28.84 -3.96
CA ASP A 472 -24.40 29.95 -3.07
C ASP A 472 -24.33 29.55 -1.57
N GLU A 473 -24.16 28.25 -1.26
CA GLU A 473 -23.90 27.74 0.10
C GLU A 473 -22.90 26.57 0.08
N ARG A 474 -22.45 26.13 1.27
CA ARG A 474 -21.42 25.09 1.42
C ARG A 474 -21.93 23.75 0.91
N ILE A 475 -21.09 23.09 0.12
CA ILE A 475 -21.27 21.70 -0.28
C ILE A 475 -20.64 20.82 0.79
N MET A 476 -21.46 20.05 1.50
CA MET A 476 -21.00 19.29 2.66
C MET A 476 -20.49 17.90 2.30
N GLU A 477 -21.09 17.30 1.29
CA GLU A 477 -20.85 15.89 0.97
C GLU A 477 -20.84 15.68 -0.54
N ILE A 478 -19.97 14.77 -0.98
CA ILE A 478 -19.81 14.42 -2.38
C ILE A 478 -19.65 12.91 -2.56
N ALA A 479 -20.18 12.39 -3.66
CA ALA A 479 -20.03 10.98 -4.01
C ALA A 479 -19.90 10.81 -5.52
N PHE A 480 -19.00 9.95 -5.97
CA PHE A 480 -18.98 9.52 -7.38
C PHE A 480 -19.94 8.36 -7.59
N SER A 481 -20.54 8.30 -8.77
CA SER A 481 -21.18 7.09 -9.27
C SER A 481 -20.17 5.95 -9.44
N SER A 482 -20.63 4.70 -9.36
CA SER A 482 -19.79 3.51 -9.53
C SER A 482 -19.08 3.46 -10.89
N ASP A 483 -19.63 4.11 -11.92
CA ASP A 483 -19.04 4.22 -13.25
C ASP A 483 -18.09 5.43 -13.41
N GLY A 484 -17.94 6.26 -12.37
CA GLY A 484 -17.06 7.43 -12.31
C GLY A 484 -17.47 8.60 -13.22
N ASN A 485 -18.63 8.53 -13.88
CA ASN A 485 -19.06 9.56 -14.84
C ASN A 485 -19.96 10.62 -14.22
N GLN A 486 -20.64 10.32 -13.12
CA GLN A 486 -21.48 11.22 -12.36
C GLN A 486 -20.84 11.51 -11.00
N LEU A 487 -21.09 12.70 -10.50
CA LEU A 487 -20.71 13.13 -9.17
C LEU A 487 -21.93 13.82 -8.59
N ILE A 488 -22.39 13.34 -7.43
CA ILE A 488 -23.38 14.04 -6.62
C ILE A 488 -22.66 14.91 -5.60
N ALA A 489 -23.19 16.11 -5.43
CA ALA A 489 -22.83 17.02 -4.37
C ALA A 489 -24.09 17.44 -3.63
N VAL A 490 -24.00 17.47 -2.30
CA VAL A 490 -25.11 17.85 -1.42
C VAL A 490 -24.80 19.19 -0.79
N GLN A 491 -25.74 20.11 -0.99
CA GLN A 491 -25.73 21.43 -0.39
C GLN A 491 -26.92 21.55 0.58
N PRO A 492 -26.70 21.40 1.89
CA PRO A 492 -27.73 21.65 2.88
C PRO A 492 -27.95 23.16 3.05
N ASN A 493 -29.21 23.60 3.10
CA ASN A 493 -29.54 25.00 3.36
C ASN A 493 -29.80 25.27 4.86
N TRP A 494 -28.83 25.85 5.57
CA TRP A 494 -29.00 26.18 7.00
C TRP A 494 -29.64 27.55 7.24
N ARG A 495 -29.78 28.40 6.21
CA ARG A 495 -30.15 29.81 6.36
C ARG A 495 -31.62 30.12 6.11
N ASN A 496 -32.39 29.19 5.54
CA ASN A 496 -33.82 29.36 5.34
C ASN A 496 -34.62 28.17 5.89
N ASP A 497 -35.78 28.47 6.49
CA ASP A 497 -36.74 27.47 6.99
C ASP A 497 -37.44 26.68 5.86
N ASN A 498 -36.93 26.78 4.62
CA ASN A 498 -37.53 26.22 3.42
C ASN A 498 -36.87 24.92 2.95
N GLY A 499 -35.76 24.49 3.58
CA GLY A 499 -35.20 23.13 3.42
C GLY A 499 -34.91 22.72 1.97
N GLN A 500 -34.35 23.61 1.17
CA GLN A 500 -34.02 23.27 -0.22
C GLN A 500 -32.75 22.42 -0.28
N LEU A 501 -32.84 21.32 -1.03
CA LEU A 501 -31.73 20.45 -1.39
C LEU A 501 -31.36 20.69 -2.85
N ASP A 502 -30.11 21.04 -3.10
CA ASP A 502 -29.54 21.01 -4.45
C ASP A 502 -28.66 19.76 -4.56
N VAL A 503 -29.18 18.74 -5.26
CA VAL A 503 -28.41 17.56 -5.68
C VAL A 503 -27.87 17.86 -7.07
N TRP A 504 -26.56 17.98 -7.17
CA TRP A 504 -25.92 18.22 -8.47
C TRP A 504 -25.62 16.88 -9.12
N ASP A 505 -26.30 16.47 -10.20
CA ASP A 505 -25.78 15.39 -11.05
C ASP A 505 -24.79 15.99 -12.07
N ILE A 506 -23.51 15.76 -11.80
CA ILE A 506 -22.44 16.33 -12.60
C ILE A 506 -21.88 15.24 -13.48
N ASN A 507 -22.29 15.25 -14.74
CA ASN A 507 -21.52 14.55 -15.76
C ASN A 507 -20.16 15.24 -15.88
N VAL A 508 -19.09 14.60 -15.42
CA VAL A 508 -17.75 15.22 -15.35
C VAL A 508 -17.27 15.70 -16.73
N LEU A 509 -17.79 15.10 -17.81
CA LEU A 509 -17.43 15.39 -19.19
C LEU A 509 -18.51 16.13 -20.02
N GLN A 510 -19.73 16.37 -19.49
CA GLN A 510 -20.80 17.10 -20.20
C GLN A 510 -21.40 18.22 -19.34
N THR A 511 -21.84 19.31 -19.99
CA THR A 511 -22.44 20.48 -19.33
C THR A 511 -23.71 20.15 -18.56
N GLU A 512 -23.76 20.70 -17.34
CA GLU A 512 -24.83 20.81 -16.32
C GLU A 512 -26.15 20.06 -16.54
N LEU A 513 -26.39 19.01 -15.74
CA LEU A 513 -27.74 18.66 -15.31
C LEU A 513 -27.97 19.29 -13.93
N HIS A 514 -28.67 20.43 -13.92
CA HIS A 514 -29.12 21.08 -12.68
C HIS A 514 -30.39 20.37 -12.19
N ILE A 515 -30.29 19.51 -11.18
CA ILE A 515 -31.45 18.96 -10.49
C ILE A 515 -31.71 19.81 -9.25
N ARG A 516 -32.60 20.81 -9.37
CA ARG A 516 -33.09 21.61 -8.22
C ARG A 516 -34.40 21.00 -7.73
N HIS A 517 -34.41 20.36 -6.56
CA HIS A 517 -35.66 19.87 -5.97
C HIS A 517 -35.90 20.43 -4.57
N SER A 518 -36.97 21.21 -4.46
CA SER A 518 -37.55 21.67 -3.20
C SER A 518 -38.44 20.57 -2.64
N THR A 519 -38.10 20.02 -1.48
CA THR A 519 -39.00 19.18 -0.69
C THR A 519 -40.09 20.08 -0.07
N GLN A 520 -41.35 19.89 -0.47
CA GLN A 520 -42.54 20.50 0.14
C GLN A 520 -43.52 19.37 0.46
N PRO A 521 -44.16 19.33 1.65
CA PRO A 521 -44.49 20.47 2.51
C PRO A 521 -43.86 20.42 3.92
N GLN A 522 -42.52 20.52 4.00
CA GLN A 522 -41.61 20.47 5.18
C GLN A 522 -40.98 19.10 5.36
N PRO A 523 -39.81 18.96 6.05
CA PRO A 523 -38.86 19.90 6.72
C PRO A 523 -37.31 19.62 6.63
N ARG A 524 -36.50 20.66 6.90
CA ARG A 524 -35.16 20.67 7.56
C ARG A 524 -33.97 19.85 6.99
N THR A 525 -32.76 20.24 7.43
CA THR A 525 -31.41 19.90 6.95
C THR A 525 -31.22 18.41 6.64
N LEU A 526 -30.58 18.07 5.52
CA LEU A 526 -30.11 16.71 5.26
C LEU A 526 -28.85 16.42 6.06
N THR A 527 -28.62 15.15 6.36
CA THR A 527 -27.45 14.70 7.11
C THR A 527 -26.52 13.78 6.31
N ASP A 528 -27.02 13.06 5.29
CA ASP A 528 -26.24 12.04 4.55
C ASP A 528 -26.85 11.72 3.15
N VAL A 529 -26.04 11.21 2.22
CA VAL A 529 -26.38 10.81 0.84
C VAL A 529 -25.66 9.54 0.38
N ALA A 530 -26.35 8.68 -0.37
CA ALA A 530 -25.74 7.47 -0.91
C ALA A 530 -26.26 7.11 -2.32
N PHE A 531 -25.35 6.71 -3.21
CA PHE A 531 -25.71 6.20 -4.53
C PHE A 531 -26.12 4.74 -4.50
N PHE A 532 -27.05 4.39 -5.39
CA PHE A 532 -27.23 3.00 -5.78
C PHE A 532 -26.09 2.54 -6.69
N PRO A 533 -25.70 1.25 -6.63
CA PRO A 533 -24.63 0.70 -7.47
C PRO A 533 -24.86 0.86 -8.97
N ASP A 534 -26.13 0.90 -9.41
CA ASP A 534 -26.50 1.08 -10.82
C ASP A 534 -26.49 2.55 -11.28
N ASN A 535 -26.25 3.49 -10.36
CA ASN A 535 -26.21 4.93 -10.55
C ASN A 535 -27.50 5.55 -11.09
N LYS A 536 -28.62 4.83 -11.05
CA LYS A 536 -29.91 5.35 -11.52
C LYS A 536 -30.71 6.00 -10.40
N VAL A 537 -30.35 5.69 -9.16
CA VAL A 537 -31.03 6.19 -7.97
C VAL A 537 -30.02 6.72 -6.96
N VAL A 538 -30.38 7.81 -6.29
CA VAL A 538 -29.67 8.33 -5.11
C VAL A 538 -30.62 8.37 -3.92
N ALA A 539 -30.15 7.97 -2.75
CA ALA A 539 -30.87 8.08 -1.49
C ALA A 539 -30.37 9.27 -0.66
N THR A 540 -31.27 9.99 0.00
CA THR A 540 -30.96 11.15 0.85
C THR A 540 -31.74 11.08 2.16
N GLY A 541 -31.09 11.37 3.29
CA GLY A 541 -31.70 11.32 4.63
C GLY A 541 -31.98 12.69 5.19
N GLY A 542 -33.19 12.89 5.73
CA GLY A 542 -33.66 14.18 6.24
C GLY A 542 -33.82 14.25 7.76
N GLN A 543 -33.70 15.49 8.28
CA GLN A 543 -34.05 15.88 9.65
C GLN A 543 -35.51 15.62 10.04
N ASP A 544 -36.33 15.30 9.07
CA ASP A 544 -37.75 15.01 9.22
C ASP A 544 -38.07 13.56 9.43
N GLY A 545 -37.03 12.74 9.44
CA GLY A 545 -37.15 11.31 9.54
C GLY A 545 -37.70 10.67 8.30
N THR A 546 -37.52 11.29 7.14
CA THR A 546 -37.78 10.64 5.86
C THR A 546 -36.47 10.38 5.11
N ILE A 547 -36.51 9.33 4.28
CA ILE A 547 -35.46 9.00 3.33
C ILE A 547 -36.08 9.07 1.95
N HIS A 548 -35.52 9.87 1.07
CA HIS A 548 -36.00 10.04 -0.29
C HIS A 548 -35.06 9.35 -1.27
N LEU A 549 -35.63 8.65 -2.25
CA LEU A 549 -34.91 8.03 -3.37
C LEU A 549 -35.26 8.79 -4.64
N TRP A 550 -34.25 9.21 -5.38
CA TRP A 550 -34.38 10.09 -6.55
C TRP A 550 -33.79 9.42 -7.79
N ASN A 551 -34.51 9.51 -8.91
CA ASN A 551 -34.00 9.10 -10.21
C ASN A 551 -32.91 10.07 -10.66
N THR A 552 -31.72 9.58 -10.96
CA THR A 552 -30.59 10.43 -11.35
C THR A 552 -30.74 11.03 -12.74
N ALA A 553 -31.48 10.37 -13.65
CA ALA A 553 -31.61 10.82 -15.03
C ALA A 553 -32.50 12.07 -15.19
N ASP A 554 -33.52 12.21 -14.36
CA ASP A 554 -34.51 13.31 -14.47
C ASP A 554 -34.82 14.01 -13.14
N GLY A 555 -34.26 13.56 -12.03
CA GLY A 555 -34.46 14.12 -10.70
C GLY A 555 -35.78 13.75 -10.03
N SER A 556 -36.61 12.91 -10.67
CA SER A 556 -37.91 12.56 -10.10
C SER A 556 -37.78 11.73 -8.82
N GLU A 557 -38.59 12.04 -7.81
CA GLU A 557 -38.69 11.20 -6.62
C GLU A 557 -39.31 9.85 -6.99
N VAL A 558 -38.58 8.78 -6.72
CA VAL A 558 -38.98 7.39 -6.97
C VAL A 558 -39.74 6.84 -5.77
N LEU A 559 -39.28 7.16 -4.56
CA LEU A 559 -39.80 6.60 -3.32
C LEU A 559 -39.46 7.47 -2.11
N THR A 560 -40.36 7.51 -1.13
CA THR A 560 -40.11 8.02 0.22
C THR A 560 -40.24 6.87 1.24
N LEU A 561 -39.28 6.75 2.16
CA LEU A 561 -39.32 5.84 3.31
C LEU A 561 -39.46 6.66 4.62
N ASP A 562 -40.27 6.16 5.55
CA ASP A 562 -40.55 6.83 6.83
C ASP A 562 -39.71 6.24 7.98
N HIS A 563 -38.55 6.86 8.23
CA HIS A 563 -37.64 6.52 9.32
C HIS A 563 -38.18 6.96 10.70
N GLY A 564 -39.07 7.95 10.74
CA GLY A 564 -39.85 8.35 11.92
C GLY A 564 -39.14 9.26 12.92
N ASP A 565 -37.85 9.55 12.74
CA ASP A 565 -37.01 10.47 13.52
C ASP A 565 -35.83 10.94 12.64
N GLU A 566 -35.13 12.03 12.98
CA GLU A 566 -34.01 12.58 12.20
C GLU A 566 -33.04 11.48 11.73
N VAL A 567 -32.91 11.31 10.41
CA VAL A 567 -31.91 10.42 9.82
C VAL A 567 -30.59 11.16 9.92
N SER A 568 -29.55 10.51 10.43
CA SER A 568 -28.18 11.06 10.51
C SER A 568 -27.22 10.41 9.53
N THR A 569 -27.48 9.16 9.13
CA THR A 569 -26.63 8.45 8.17
C THR A 569 -27.41 7.49 7.29
N ILE A 570 -26.92 7.27 6.07
CA ILE A 570 -27.43 6.31 5.09
C ILE A 570 -26.27 5.55 4.45
N ALA A 571 -26.42 4.23 4.31
CA ALA A 571 -25.59 3.42 3.44
C ALA A 571 -26.44 2.56 2.50
N ILE A 572 -25.99 2.35 1.27
CA ILE A 572 -26.61 1.43 0.31
C ILE A 572 -25.71 0.20 0.19
N SER A 573 -26.31 -0.99 0.19
CA SER A 573 -25.55 -2.23 -0.01
C SER A 573 -24.94 -2.27 -1.43
N PRO A 574 -23.77 -2.90 -1.62
CA PRO A 574 -23.11 -3.04 -2.92
C PRO A 574 -23.95 -3.70 -4.02
N ASP A 575 -24.96 -4.48 -3.66
CA ASP A 575 -25.93 -5.07 -4.59
C ASP A 575 -27.16 -4.18 -4.85
N GLY A 576 -27.31 -3.08 -4.12
CA GLY A 576 -28.40 -2.11 -4.24
C GLY A 576 -29.74 -2.57 -3.65
N GLN A 577 -29.76 -3.72 -2.98
CA GLN A 577 -31.00 -4.33 -2.47
C GLN A 577 -31.40 -3.78 -1.10
N PHE A 578 -30.44 -3.29 -0.32
CA PHE A 578 -30.67 -2.82 1.03
C PHE A 578 -30.21 -1.38 1.24
N LEU A 579 -30.96 -0.68 2.08
CA LEU A 579 -30.59 0.64 2.61
C LEU A 579 -30.48 0.51 4.13
N LEU A 580 -29.36 0.94 4.69
CA LEU A 580 -29.19 1.12 6.12
C LEU A 580 -29.36 2.59 6.46
N SER A 581 -30.03 2.88 7.56
CA SER A 581 -30.22 4.24 8.04
C SER A 581 -30.10 4.29 9.56
N GLY A 582 -29.44 5.33 10.06
CA GLY A 582 -29.29 5.59 11.49
C GLY A 582 -29.99 6.89 11.89
N GLY A 583 -30.57 6.90 13.10
CA GLY A 583 -31.26 8.04 13.66
C GLY A 583 -30.43 8.86 14.65
N ALA A 584 -30.78 10.14 14.79
CA ALA A 584 -30.14 11.09 15.68
C ALA A 584 -31.16 12.02 16.36
N ASN A 585 -31.88 11.54 17.38
CA ASN A 585 -32.65 12.43 18.25
C ASN A 585 -31.72 13.18 19.20
N ASP A 586 -31.70 14.51 19.10
CA ASP A 586 -31.14 15.39 20.13
C ASP A 586 -32.24 15.68 21.20
N PRO A 587 -32.07 15.28 22.47
CA PRO A 587 -33.11 15.50 23.47
C PRO A 587 -33.11 16.94 23.98
N PRO A 588 -34.29 17.58 24.07
CA PRO A 588 -34.62 18.40 25.21
C PRO A 588 -35.72 17.69 25.99
N ARG A 589 -35.35 16.64 26.76
CA ARG A 589 -36.02 16.07 27.96
C ARG A 589 -35.92 14.54 27.97
N SER A 590 -35.89 14.00 29.19
CA SER A 590 -35.68 12.59 29.55
C SER A 590 -36.77 11.60 29.10
N GLU A 591 -37.48 11.87 28.00
CA GLU A 591 -38.63 11.08 27.53
C GLU A 591 -38.63 10.81 26.02
N SER A 592 -37.60 11.20 25.25
CA SER A 592 -37.51 10.86 23.82
C SER A 592 -37.28 9.35 23.62
N PRO A 593 -37.91 8.74 22.59
CA PRO A 593 -37.64 7.35 22.24
C PRO A 593 -36.17 7.16 21.79
N PRO A 594 -35.59 5.97 22.00
CA PRO A 594 -34.24 5.67 21.58
C PRO A 594 -34.11 5.73 20.05
N ASN A 595 -32.94 6.17 19.56
CA ASN A 595 -32.66 6.42 18.15
C ASN A 595 -32.76 5.12 17.33
N PRO A 596 -33.63 5.09 16.31
CA PRO A 596 -33.78 3.90 15.49
C PRO A 596 -32.60 3.73 14.52
N ILE A 597 -32.17 2.49 14.36
CA ILE A 597 -31.36 2.02 13.23
C ILE A 597 -32.29 1.13 12.42
N ARG A 598 -32.38 1.35 11.11
CA ARG A 598 -33.28 0.61 10.23
C ARG A 598 -32.55 0.08 9.00
N LEU A 599 -32.79 -1.19 8.70
CA LEU A 599 -32.45 -1.80 7.42
C LEU A 599 -33.73 -1.97 6.61
N TRP A 600 -33.70 -1.44 5.40
CA TRP A 600 -34.79 -1.48 4.44
C TRP A 600 -34.42 -2.43 3.32
N ASN A 601 -35.31 -3.35 2.97
CA ASN A 601 -35.23 -4.10 1.73
C ASN A 601 -36.02 -3.32 0.66
N LEU A 602 -35.30 -2.94 -0.38
CA LEU A 602 -35.78 -2.05 -1.43
C LEU A 602 -36.47 -2.80 -2.57
N ASN A 603 -36.35 -4.12 -2.64
CA ASN A 603 -37.11 -4.92 -3.61
C ASN A 603 -38.58 -4.95 -3.25
N ASP A 604 -38.88 -5.16 -1.96
CA ASP A 604 -40.24 -5.32 -1.45
C ASP A 604 -40.74 -4.10 -0.67
N LEU A 605 -39.92 -3.05 -0.60
CA LEU A 605 -40.19 -1.79 0.10
C LEU A 605 -40.59 -1.99 1.57
N ASN A 606 -39.95 -2.94 2.24
CA ASN A 606 -40.24 -3.28 3.62
C ASN A 606 -39.03 -3.03 4.53
N GLN A 607 -39.33 -2.78 5.79
CA GLN A 607 -38.32 -2.68 6.83
C GLN A 607 -38.04 -4.09 7.36
N VAL A 608 -36.83 -4.59 7.12
CA VAL A 608 -36.43 -5.95 7.51
C VAL A 608 -35.79 -6.00 8.89
N PHE A 609 -35.23 -4.88 9.36
CA PHE A 609 -34.58 -4.83 10.66
C PHE A 609 -34.80 -3.49 11.35
N THR A 610 -34.92 -3.53 12.67
CA THR A 610 -34.88 -2.33 13.53
C THR A 610 -34.21 -2.62 14.84
N MET A 611 -33.25 -1.76 15.16
CA MET A 611 -32.62 -1.68 16.48
C MET A 611 -32.84 -0.28 17.01
N THR A 612 -32.77 -0.11 18.33
CA THR A 612 -32.80 1.22 18.93
C THR A 612 -31.63 1.38 19.90
N GLN A 613 -31.03 2.56 19.92
CA GLN A 613 -29.92 2.87 20.81
C GLN A 613 -30.10 4.24 21.47
N ASN A 614 -29.46 4.44 22.62
CA ASN A 614 -29.56 5.69 23.38
C ASN A 614 -28.56 6.77 22.94
N ALA A 615 -27.80 6.50 21.87
CA ALA A 615 -26.76 7.39 21.35
C ALA A 615 -27.07 7.80 19.90
N HIS A 616 -26.54 8.93 19.47
CA HIS A 616 -26.60 9.34 18.06
C HIS A 616 -25.83 8.34 17.19
N VAL A 617 -26.45 7.88 16.12
CA VAL A 617 -25.73 7.11 15.08
C VAL A 617 -25.02 8.11 14.20
N SER A 618 -23.71 8.04 14.08
CA SER A 618 -22.93 9.10 13.40
C SER A 618 -22.52 8.75 11.98
N ASN A 619 -22.33 7.45 11.69
CA ASN A 619 -21.89 6.95 10.40
C ASN A 619 -22.51 5.58 10.20
N SER A 620 -22.61 5.14 8.95
CA SER A 620 -22.97 3.79 8.62
C SER A 620 -22.26 3.35 7.35
N SER A 621 -21.93 2.08 7.24
CA SER A 621 -21.32 1.52 6.03
C SER A 621 -21.67 0.06 5.89
N PHE A 622 -21.79 -0.42 4.65
CA PHE A 622 -21.75 -1.85 4.38
C PHE A 622 -20.31 -2.32 4.17
N SER A 623 -20.06 -3.61 4.42
CA SER A 623 -18.86 -4.27 3.92
C SER A 623 -18.88 -4.33 2.38
N PRO A 624 -17.72 -4.46 1.71
CA PRO A 624 -17.65 -4.46 0.25
C PRO A 624 -18.47 -5.56 -0.45
N ASP A 625 -18.74 -6.66 0.24
CA ASP A 625 -19.59 -7.77 -0.20
C ASP A 625 -21.07 -7.59 0.18
N GLY A 626 -21.43 -6.54 0.93
CA GLY A 626 -22.81 -6.20 1.32
C GLY A 626 -23.38 -7.01 2.48
N VAL A 627 -22.55 -7.86 3.05
CA VAL A 627 -22.90 -8.87 4.03
C VAL A 627 -23.10 -8.29 5.43
N TYR A 628 -22.15 -7.46 5.82
CA TYR A 628 -22.08 -6.83 7.12
C TYR A 628 -22.40 -5.36 6.96
N PHE A 629 -22.83 -4.76 8.05
CA PHE A 629 -22.88 -3.32 8.14
C PHE A 629 -22.36 -2.87 9.50
N LEU A 630 -21.68 -1.73 9.48
CA LEU A 630 -21.16 -1.01 10.64
C LEU A 630 -22.00 0.25 10.84
N ILE A 631 -22.19 0.65 12.10
CA ILE A 631 -23.01 1.78 12.56
C ILE A 631 -22.38 2.42 13.80
#